data_AF-A0AA51QZW8-F1
#
_entry.id   AF-A0AA51QZW8-F1
#
_cell.length_a   1.000
_cell.length_b   1.000
_cell.length_c   1.000
_cell.angle_alpha   90.00
_cell.angle_beta   90.00
_cell.angle_gamma   90.00
#
_symmetry.space_group_name_H-M   'P 1'
#
loop_
_entity.id
_entity.type
_entity.pdbx_description
1 polymer ?
#
loop_
_entity_poly.entity_id
_entity_poly.type
_entity_poly.pdbx_seq_one_letter_code
_entity_poly.pdbx_strand_id
1 'polypeptide(L)'
;MVNWIITCCKDLWFRDRNEVSPYINDTAVRIRAGLLLAIPIYMAFTLFDAIFGSDWVITGEVITDTLETDFDGRIIYSVEAVKRTFDYSTQTWVLFYALFEMISGMFVSTSRLSPTILLSSFLAKNLRPVWKPLLPKRFAWSIGASFIVTCLIFFNPEIFAGWVNAIAGSEQLPETYNYMPSWIPLVLVWVCFGFMWMETVLGFCVGCKMHSLLVRMGLLEEECEACNNLDWGEAANKR
;
A
#
# COMPACT_ATOMS: atom_id res chain seq x y z
N MET A 1 -7.08 1.66 -34.10
CA MET A 1 -6.32 1.88 -32.84
C MET A 1 -6.93 3.01 -32.00
N VAL A 2 -7.20 4.19 -32.58
CA VAL A 2 -7.81 5.36 -31.89
C VAL A 2 -9.19 5.05 -31.27
N ASN A 3 -10.10 4.42 -32.03
CA ASN A 3 -11.43 4.06 -31.52
C ASN A 3 -11.37 3.14 -30.29
N TRP A 4 -10.34 2.30 -30.18
CA TRP A 4 -10.16 1.35 -29.10
C TRP A 4 -9.56 1.99 -27.83
N ILE A 5 -8.65 2.96 -27.98
CA ILE A 5 -8.19 3.78 -26.85
C ILE A 5 -9.38 4.50 -26.23
N ILE A 6 -10.30 4.98 -27.06
CA ILE A 6 -11.54 5.62 -26.61
C ILE A 6 -12.44 4.62 -25.88
N THR A 7 -12.58 3.38 -26.34
CA THR A 7 -13.35 2.32 -25.65
C THR A 7 -12.68 1.87 -24.34
N CYS A 8 -11.35 1.77 -24.32
CA CYS A 8 -10.57 1.45 -23.11
C CYS A 8 -10.76 2.52 -22.03
N CYS A 9 -10.74 3.80 -22.44
CA CYS A 9 -11.06 4.93 -21.59
C CYS A 9 -12.56 5.06 -21.26
N LYS A 10 -13.46 4.38 -21.99
CA LYS A 10 -14.91 4.45 -21.78
C LYS A 10 -15.44 3.34 -20.87
N ASP A 11 -15.28 2.06 -21.23
CA ASP A 11 -16.17 1.00 -20.73
C ASP A 11 -15.44 -0.27 -20.25
N LEU A 12 -14.11 -0.25 -20.10
CA LEU A 12 -13.36 -1.43 -19.65
C LEU A 12 -13.21 -1.54 -18.13
N TRP A 13 -13.20 -0.40 -17.44
CA TRP A 13 -13.07 -0.35 -15.99
C TRP A 13 -14.43 -0.40 -15.28
N PHE A 14 -15.43 0.34 -15.78
CA PHE A 14 -16.81 0.35 -15.27
C PHE A 14 -17.78 -0.20 -16.30
N ARG A 15 -18.86 -0.84 -15.84
CA ARG A 15 -19.92 -1.41 -16.72
C ARG A 15 -20.75 -0.31 -17.38
N ASP A 16 -21.32 0.55 -16.55
CA ASP A 16 -22.06 1.75 -16.94
C ASP A 16 -21.76 2.83 -15.90
N ARG A 17 -21.63 4.07 -16.36
CA ARG A 17 -21.28 5.25 -15.56
C ARG A 17 -22.50 5.94 -14.98
N ASN A 18 -23.67 5.71 -15.56
CA ASN A 18 -24.91 6.35 -15.18
C ASN A 18 -25.72 5.49 -14.19
N GLU A 19 -25.26 4.27 -13.90
CA GLU A 19 -25.84 3.42 -12.86
C GLU A 19 -25.65 4.06 -11.47
N VAL A 20 -26.72 4.05 -10.65
CA VAL A 20 -26.71 4.57 -9.27
C VAL A 20 -25.67 3.84 -8.41
N SER A 21 -25.53 2.52 -8.60
CA SER A 21 -24.46 1.71 -8.00
C SER A 21 -23.50 1.22 -9.08
N PRO A 22 -22.32 1.86 -9.25
CA PRO A 22 -21.41 1.50 -10.33
C PRO A 22 -20.78 0.13 -10.12
N TYR A 23 -20.74 -0.68 -11.18
CA TYR A 23 -20.05 -1.96 -11.22
C TYR A 23 -18.67 -1.83 -11.87
N ILE A 24 -17.69 -2.55 -11.30
CA ILE A 24 -16.30 -2.55 -11.73
C ILE A 24 -15.87 -3.93 -12.23
N ASN A 25 -14.95 -3.95 -13.20
CA ASN A 25 -14.38 -5.17 -13.74
C ASN A 25 -13.34 -5.79 -12.78
N ASP A 26 -13.74 -6.82 -12.03
CA ASP A 26 -12.90 -7.51 -11.03
C ASP A 26 -11.63 -8.10 -11.66
N THR A 27 -11.67 -8.54 -12.93
CA THR A 27 -10.49 -9.06 -13.64
C THR A 27 -9.42 -7.98 -13.80
N ALA A 28 -9.81 -6.76 -14.21
CA ALA A 28 -8.88 -5.63 -14.31
C ALA A 28 -8.38 -5.18 -12.92
N VAL A 29 -9.26 -5.21 -11.91
CA VAL A 29 -8.90 -4.88 -10.52
C VAL A 29 -7.84 -5.83 -9.97
N ARG A 30 -7.94 -7.14 -10.22
CA ARG A 30 -6.93 -8.12 -9.77
C ARG A 30 -5.58 -7.91 -10.45
N ILE A 31 -5.58 -7.59 -11.75
CA ILE A 31 -4.35 -7.25 -12.48
C ILE A 31 -3.74 -5.98 -11.88
N ARG A 32 -4.54 -4.95 -11.60
CA ARG A 32 -4.09 -3.74 -10.92
C ARG A 32 -3.49 -4.04 -9.55
N ALA A 33 -4.15 -4.86 -8.73
CA ALA A 33 -3.61 -5.28 -7.43
C ALA A 33 -2.26 -5.98 -7.59
N GLY A 34 -2.10 -6.81 -8.63
CA GLY A 34 -0.83 -7.49 -8.92
C GLY A 34 0.28 -6.54 -9.33
N LEU A 35 -0.02 -5.52 -10.15
CA LEU A 35 0.94 -4.48 -10.52
C LEU A 35 1.36 -3.65 -9.29
N LEU A 36 0.39 -3.26 -8.46
CA LEU A 36 0.64 -2.46 -7.26
C LEU A 36 1.34 -3.27 -6.16
N LEU A 37 1.33 -4.61 -6.22
CA LEU A 37 2.03 -5.48 -5.25
C LEU A 37 3.55 -5.23 -5.21
N ALA A 38 4.13 -4.72 -6.30
CA ALA A 38 5.54 -4.34 -6.33
C ALA A 38 5.90 -3.29 -5.27
N ILE A 39 4.95 -2.41 -4.94
CA ILE A 39 5.16 -1.31 -3.96
C ILE A 39 5.34 -1.84 -2.54
N PRO A 40 4.40 -2.60 -1.94
CA PRO A 40 4.60 -3.14 -0.60
C PRO A 40 5.78 -4.12 -0.53
N ILE A 41 6.13 -4.81 -1.62
CA ILE A 41 7.36 -5.63 -1.67
C ILE A 41 8.61 -4.75 -1.53
N TYR A 42 8.73 -3.70 -2.34
CA TYR A 42 9.85 -2.75 -2.26
C TYR A 42 9.95 -2.09 -0.88
N MET A 43 8.80 -1.72 -0.31
CA MET A 43 8.69 -1.15 1.02
C MET A 43 9.09 -2.15 2.13
N ALA A 44 8.68 -3.41 2.01
CA ALA A 44 9.02 -4.46 2.98
C ALA A 44 10.53 -4.67 3.03
N PHE A 45 11.19 -4.74 1.88
CA PHE A 45 12.65 -4.85 1.82
C PHE A 45 13.35 -3.62 2.39
N THR A 46 12.87 -2.42 2.08
CA THR A 46 13.43 -1.19 2.66
C THR A 46 13.32 -1.17 4.18
N LEU A 47 12.14 -1.47 4.72
CA LEU A 47 11.93 -1.50 6.17
C LEU A 47 12.71 -2.63 6.85
N PHE A 48 12.85 -3.77 6.19
CA PHE A 48 13.66 -4.87 6.69
C PHE A 48 15.14 -4.47 6.81
N ASP A 49 15.72 -3.86 5.77
CA ASP A 49 17.09 -3.34 5.83
C ASP A 49 17.23 -2.18 6.83
N ALA A 50 16.22 -1.32 6.94
CA ALA A 50 16.24 -0.20 7.88
C ALA A 50 16.18 -0.62 9.35
N ILE A 51 15.55 -1.75 9.66
CA ILE A 51 15.35 -2.23 11.04
C ILE A 51 16.38 -3.28 11.44
N PHE A 52 16.74 -4.18 10.53
CA PHE A 52 17.64 -5.31 10.80
C PHE A 52 19.03 -5.17 10.17
N GLY A 53 19.24 -4.15 9.35
CA GLY A 53 20.56 -3.83 8.81
C GLY A 53 21.50 -3.30 9.88
N SER A 54 22.79 -3.15 9.54
CA SER A 54 23.76 -2.58 10.46
C SER A 54 23.44 -1.10 10.74
N ASP A 55 23.27 -0.75 12.02
CA ASP A 55 23.06 0.63 12.48
C ASP A 55 24.27 1.54 12.23
N TRP A 56 25.42 0.95 11.92
CA TRP A 56 26.71 1.62 11.92
C TRP A 56 27.38 1.48 10.55
N VAL A 57 27.94 2.60 10.07
CA VAL A 57 28.82 2.64 8.91
C VAL A 57 30.22 2.97 9.41
N ILE A 58 31.18 2.10 9.09
CA ILE A 58 32.60 2.27 9.44
C ILE A 58 33.19 3.29 8.45
N THR A 59 33.71 4.40 8.95
CA THR A 59 34.24 5.49 8.11
C THR A 59 35.56 5.14 7.44
N GLY A 60 36.29 4.17 7.99
CA GLY A 60 37.56 3.68 7.46
C GLY A 60 38.77 4.59 7.75
N GLU A 61 38.55 5.74 8.38
CA GLU A 61 39.60 6.72 8.68
C GLU A 61 40.45 6.32 9.90
N VAL A 62 39.84 5.70 10.90
CA VAL A 62 40.52 5.21 12.10
C VAL A 62 40.13 3.76 12.32
N ILE A 63 40.90 2.84 11.74
CA ILE A 63 40.87 1.40 12.07
C ILE A 63 42.18 1.11 12.79
N THR A 64 42.14 1.07 14.12
CA THR A 64 43.32 0.78 14.94
C THR A 64 43.20 -0.61 15.55
N ASP A 65 44.24 -1.41 15.35
CA ASP A 65 44.37 -2.69 16.04
C ASP A 65 44.57 -2.41 17.54
N THR A 66 43.75 -3.01 18.39
CA THR A 66 43.88 -2.86 19.85
C THR A 66 44.99 -3.75 20.42
N LEU A 67 45.56 -4.66 19.61
CA LEU A 67 46.52 -5.70 20.01
C LEU A 67 45.96 -6.68 21.05
N GLU A 68 44.65 -6.64 21.27
CA GLU A 68 43.91 -7.55 22.14
C GLU A 68 43.16 -8.59 21.30
N THR A 69 42.94 -9.76 21.90
CA THR A 69 42.20 -10.85 21.28
C THR A 69 41.02 -11.27 22.14
N ASP A 70 39.89 -11.55 21.50
CA ASP A 70 38.71 -12.12 22.16
C ASP A 70 38.99 -13.56 22.65
N PHE A 71 38.09 -14.13 23.45
CA PHE A 71 38.16 -15.50 23.97
C PHE A 71 38.29 -16.57 22.87
N ASP A 72 37.82 -16.27 21.66
CA ASP A 72 37.94 -17.13 20.47
C ASP A 72 39.23 -16.86 19.64
N GLY A 73 40.15 -16.04 20.14
CA GLY A 73 41.42 -15.70 19.46
C GLY A 73 41.29 -14.75 18.27
N ARG A 74 40.17 -14.02 18.17
CA ARG A 74 39.94 -13.00 17.13
C ARG A 74 40.55 -11.67 17.55
N ILE A 75 41.23 -10.98 16.64
CA ILE A 75 41.85 -9.68 16.91
C ILE A 75 40.77 -8.60 17.02
N ILE A 76 40.84 -7.78 18.07
CA ILE A 76 39.90 -6.71 18.35
C ILE A 76 40.40 -5.42 17.68
N TYR A 77 39.54 -4.79 16.88
CA TYR A 77 39.81 -3.49 16.26
C TYR A 77 38.96 -2.41 16.91
N SER A 78 39.56 -1.25 17.17
CA SER A 78 38.84 -0.01 17.48
C SER A 78 38.56 0.71 16.17
N VAL A 79 37.28 1.00 15.92
CA VAL A 79 36.83 1.66 14.70
C VAL A 79 36.00 2.89 15.02
N GLU A 80 36.20 3.97 14.28
CA GLU A 80 35.26 5.07 14.25
C GLU A 80 34.04 4.68 13.40
N ALA A 81 32.86 4.74 14.02
CA ALA A 81 31.61 4.35 13.41
C ALA A 81 30.60 5.49 13.51
N VAL A 82 29.95 5.79 12.38
CA VAL A 82 28.88 6.78 12.31
C VAL A 82 27.55 6.05 12.18
N LYS A 83 26.50 6.57 12.82
CA LYS A 83 25.16 6.02 12.70
C LYS A 83 24.68 6.14 11.24
N ARG A 84 24.22 5.03 10.68
CA ARG A 84 23.61 4.99 9.34
C ARG A 84 22.35 5.85 9.33
N THR A 85 22.26 6.78 8.39
CA THR A 85 21.04 7.53 8.10
C THR A 85 20.41 6.99 6.83
N PHE A 86 19.08 6.84 6.83
CA PHE A 86 18.33 6.41 5.66
C PHE A 86 17.69 7.60 4.97
N ASP A 87 17.92 7.73 3.67
CA ASP A 87 17.16 8.64 2.83
C ASP A 87 15.90 7.93 2.30
N TYR A 88 14.74 8.40 2.74
CA TYR A 88 13.43 7.88 2.35
C TYR A 88 12.79 8.65 1.18
N SER A 89 13.54 9.51 0.49
CA SER A 89 13.02 10.34 -0.62
C SER A 89 12.38 9.49 -1.71
N THR A 90 13.05 8.43 -2.16
CA THR A 90 12.51 7.56 -3.23
C THR A 90 11.25 6.81 -2.80
N GLN A 91 11.22 6.32 -1.57
CA GLN A 91 10.11 5.60 -0.98
C GLN A 91 8.91 6.52 -0.80
N THR A 92 9.16 7.77 -0.41
CA THR A 92 8.13 8.81 -0.28
C THR A 92 7.44 9.08 -1.62
N TRP A 93 8.19 9.24 -2.71
CA TRP A 93 7.61 9.39 -4.05
C TRP A 93 6.79 8.18 -4.50
N VAL A 94 7.28 6.97 -4.24
CA VAL A 94 6.56 5.73 -4.55
C VAL A 94 5.27 5.61 -3.74
N LEU A 95 5.29 5.98 -2.45
CA LEU A 95 4.10 6.00 -1.60
C LEU A 95 3.10 7.07 -2.02
N PHE A 96 3.55 8.26 -2.44
CA PHE A 96 2.66 9.27 -3.01
C PHE A 96 1.99 8.78 -4.29
N TYR A 97 2.73 8.09 -5.16
CA TYR A 97 2.17 7.42 -6.32
C TYR A 97 1.11 6.37 -5.91
N ALA A 98 1.42 5.53 -4.93
CA ALA A 98 0.49 4.53 -4.42
C ALA A 98 -0.78 5.17 -3.82
N LEU A 99 -0.62 6.26 -3.08
CA LEU A 99 -1.72 7.02 -2.48
C LEU A 99 -2.62 7.61 -3.55
N PHE A 100 -2.02 8.24 -4.57
CA PHE A 100 -2.72 8.77 -5.73
C PHE A 100 -3.49 7.66 -6.46
N GLU A 101 -2.88 6.50 -6.67
CA GLU A 101 -3.52 5.33 -7.25
C GLU A 101 -4.76 4.89 -6.44
N MET A 102 -4.63 4.77 -5.10
CA MET A 102 -5.75 4.38 -4.25
C MET A 102 -6.91 5.38 -4.32
N ILE A 103 -6.63 6.68 -4.19
CA ILE A 103 -7.64 7.75 -4.17
C ILE A 103 -8.29 7.90 -5.55
N SER A 104 -7.49 7.93 -6.63
CA SER A 104 -8.02 8.08 -7.99
C SER A 104 -8.94 6.93 -8.38
N GLY A 105 -8.69 5.71 -7.91
CA GLY A 105 -9.56 4.57 -8.14
C GLY A 105 -10.95 4.67 -7.48
N MET A 106 -11.10 5.45 -6.41
CA MET A 106 -12.37 5.55 -5.66
C MET A 106 -13.49 6.21 -6.47
N PHE A 107 -13.17 7.19 -7.31
CA PHE A 107 -14.19 7.94 -8.07
C PHE A 107 -14.18 7.59 -9.55
N VAL A 108 -15.38 7.57 -10.16
CA VAL A 108 -15.58 7.24 -11.57
C VAL A 108 -14.89 8.26 -12.50
N SER A 109 -14.81 9.52 -12.08
CA SER A 109 -14.16 10.59 -12.84
C SER A 109 -12.63 10.49 -12.75
N THR A 110 -12.09 10.32 -11.54
CA THR A 110 -10.64 10.34 -11.28
C THR A 110 -9.95 9.04 -11.69
N SER A 111 -10.68 7.93 -11.83
CA SER A 111 -10.09 6.62 -12.16
C SER A 111 -9.34 6.62 -13.50
N ARG A 112 -9.64 7.58 -14.38
CA ARG A 112 -8.99 7.73 -15.70
C ARG A 112 -7.60 8.35 -15.61
N LEU A 113 -7.30 9.04 -14.51
CA LEU A 113 -6.00 9.67 -14.28
C LEU A 113 -4.98 8.66 -13.75
N SER A 114 -5.44 7.52 -13.24
CA SER A 114 -4.57 6.44 -12.75
C SER A 114 -3.90 5.72 -13.93
N PRO A 115 -2.57 5.77 -14.06
CA PRO A 115 -1.86 5.01 -15.08
C PRO A 115 -2.02 3.50 -14.86
N THR A 116 -2.08 3.01 -13.62
CA THR A 116 -2.20 1.56 -13.37
C THR A 116 -3.59 1.04 -13.73
N ILE A 117 -4.64 1.84 -13.57
CA ILE A 117 -6.00 1.49 -14.02
C ILE A 117 -6.05 1.36 -15.54
N LEU A 118 -5.44 2.29 -16.27
CA LEU A 118 -5.37 2.22 -17.73
C LEU A 118 -4.58 1.00 -18.20
N LEU A 119 -3.43 0.74 -17.58
CA LEU A 119 -2.59 -0.41 -17.91
C LEU A 119 -3.27 -1.75 -17.59
N SER A 120 -3.89 -1.87 -16.42
CA SER A 120 -4.61 -3.09 -16.03
C SER A 120 -5.83 -3.35 -16.90
N SER A 121 -6.56 -2.29 -17.28
CA SER A 121 -7.66 -2.37 -18.25
C SER A 121 -7.14 -2.84 -19.62
N PHE A 122 -6.01 -2.30 -20.08
CA PHE A 122 -5.37 -2.72 -21.32
C PHE A 122 -4.99 -4.22 -21.29
N LEU A 123 -4.42 -4.69 -20.19
CA LEU A 123 -4.04 -6.10 -20.02
C LEU A 123 -5.26 -7.02 -19.90
N ALA A 124 -6.36 -6.55 -19.33
CA ALA A 124 -7.60 -7.30 -19.17
C ALA A 124 -8.42 -7.46 -20.47
N LYS A 125 -8.03 -6.79 -21.57
CA LYS A 125 -8.86 -6.65 -22.79
C LYS A 125 -9.38 -7.94 -23.41
N ASN A 126 -8.61 -9.03 -23.31
CA ASN A 126 -8.95 -10.32 -23.92
C ASN A 126 -9.48 -11.32 -22.88
N LEU A 127 -9.66 -10.88 -21.64
CA LEU A 127 -10.16 -11.69 -20.54
C LEU A 127 -11.65 -11.41 -20.35
N ARG A 128 -12.39 -12.41 -19.85
CA ARG A 128 -13.81 -12.22 -19.55
C ARG A 128 -13.97 -11.25 -18.37
N PRO A 129 -14.75 -10.17 -18.52
CA PRO A 129 -15.01 -9.25 -17.43
C PRO A 129 -15.94 -9.90 -16.41
N VAL A 130 -15.61 -9.74 -15.12
CA VAL A 130 -16.47 -10.15 -14.01
C VAL A 130 -16.89 -8.89 -13.27
N TRP A 131 -18.19 -8.60 -13.27
CA TRP A 131 -18.72 -7.36 -12.72
C TRP A 131 -19.03 -7.51 -11.23
N LYS A 132 -18.48 -6.62 -10.41
CA LYS A 132 -18.74 -6.55 -8.96
C LYS A 132 -19.07 -5.10 -8.55
N PRO A 133 -19.81 -4.89 -7.44
CA PRO A 133 -20.11 -3.55 -6.97
C PRO A 133 -18.84 -2.80 -6.53
N LEU A 134 -18.79 -1.49 -6.79
CA LEU A 134 -17.63 -0.64 -6.45
C LEU A 134 -17.48 -0.36 -4.95
N LEU A 135 -18.59 -0.29 -4.20
CA LEU A 135 -18.57 0.19 -2.81
C LEU A 135 -17.65 -0.63 -1.89
N PRO A 136 -17.73 -1.97 -1.86
CA PRO A 136 -16.81 -2.79 -1.05
C PRO A 136 -15.34 -2.63 -1.44
N LYS A 137 -15.06 -2.24 -2.69
CA LYS A 137 -13.71 -1.96 -3.17
C LYS A 137 -13.20 -0.61 -2.70
N ARG A 138 -14.06 0.41 -2.62
CA ARG A 138 -13.70 1.72 -2.03
C ARG A 138 -13.23 1.55 -0.59
N PHE A 139 -13.92 0.73 0.19
CA PHE A 139 -13.52 0.41 1.55
C PHE A 139 -12.16 -0.31 1.63
N ALA A 140 -11.91 -1.26 0.72
CA ALA A 140 -10.60 -1.90 0.64
C ALA A 140 -9.48 -0.89 0.30
N TRP A 141 -9.72 0.01 -0.66
CA TRP A 141 -8.76 1.04 -1.04
C TRP A 141 -8.58 2.11 0.04
N SER A 142 -9.59 2.41 0.87
CA SER A 142 -9.44 3.35 1.98
C SER A 142 -8.57 2.77 3.09
N ILE A 143 -8.67 1.47 3.36
CA ILE A 143 -7.73 0.77 4.25
C ILE A 143 -6.30 0.87 3.69
N GLY A 144 -6.12 0.54 2.41
CA GLY A 144 -4.82 0.67 1.75
C GLY A 144 -4.24 2.09 1.81
N ALA A 145 -5.07 3.10 1.52
CA ALA A 145 -4.69 4.51 1.64
C ALA A 145 -4.28 4.88 3.06
N SER A 146 -5.00 4.40 4.09
CA SER A 146 -4.65 4.66 5.49
C SER A 146 -3.27 4.09 5.85
N PHE A 147 -2.95 2.88 5.38
CA PHE A 147 -1.64 2.26 5.62
C PHE A 147 -0.51 3.04 4.94
N ILE A 148 -0.76 3.53 3.72
CA ILE A 148 0.18 4.38 2.99
C ILE A 148 0.43 5.69 3.73
N VAL A 149 -0.62 6.35 4.24
CA VAL A 149 -0.48 7.58 5.03
C VAL A 149 0.34 7.33 6.29
N THR A 150 0.10 6.24 7.03
CA THR A 150 0.92 5.90 8.20
C THR A 150 2.40 5.72 7.82
N CYS A 151 2.69 5.06 6.70
CA CYS A 151 4.07 4.89 6.22
C CYS A 151 4.70 6.23 5.81
N LEU A 152 3.95 7.13 5.18
CA LEU A 152 4.43 8.46 4.81
C LEU A 152 4.81 9.29 6.05
N ILE A 153 4.00 9.23 7.11
CA ILE A 153 4.29 9.89 8.40
C ILE A 153 5.56 9.30 9.01
N PHE A 154 5.72 7.98 9.00
CA PHE A 154 6.91 7.32 9.54
C PHE A 154 8.20 7.72 8.82
N PHE A 155 8.17 7.88 7.50
CA PHE A 155 9.33 8.27 6.70
C PHE A 155 9.63 9.77 6.74
N ASN A 156 8.63 10.60 6.99
CA ASN A 156 8.77 12.06 7.06
C ASN A 156 8.23 12.59 8.39
N PRO A 157 8.77 12.14 9.54
CA PRO A 157 8.22 12.48 10.85
C PRO A 157 8.38 13.96 11.17
N GLU A 158 9.47 14.59 10.72
CA GLU A 158 9.77 16.01 10.90
C GLU A 158 8.76 16.91 10.18
N ILE A 159 8.40 16.58 8.93
CA ILE A 159 7.44 17.37 8.15
C ILE A 159 6.07 17.29 8.80
N PHE A 160 5.64 16.09 9.20
CA PHE A 160 4.36 15.93 9.87
C PHE A 160 4.33 16.63 11.24
N ALA A 161 5.39 16.48 12.05
CA ALA A 161 5.50 17.16 13.33
C ALA A 161 5.47 18.68 13.17
N GLY A 162 6.19 19.24 12.21
CA GLY A 162 6.17 20.68 11.91
C GLY A 162 4.78 21.19 11.53
N TRP A 163 4.03 20.44 10.73
CA TRP A 163 2.63 20.78 10.42
C TRP A 163 1.74 20.76 11.68
N VAL A 164 1.89 19.74 12.54
CA VAL A 164 1.12 19.63 13.78
C VAL A 164 1.47 20.77 14.75
N ASN A 165 2.75 21.05 14.95
CA ASN A 165 3.25 22.11 15.82
C ASN A 165 2.80 23.49 15.33
N ALA A 166 2.82 23.73 14.01
CA ALA A 166 2.35 24.97 13.41
C ALA A 166 0.83 25.18 13.61
N ILE A 167 0.03 24.12 13.48
CA ILE A 167 -1.43 24.19 13.69
C ILE A 167 -1.75 24.36 15.19
N ALA A 168 -1.04 23.65 16.07
CA ALA A 168 -1.27 23.67 17.52
C ALA A 168 -0.70 24.93 18.20
N GLY A 169 0.17 25.70 17.52
CA GLY A 169 0.85 26.86 18.09
C GLY A 169 1.76 26.54 19.28
N SER A 170 2.10 25.26 19.47
CA SER A 170 2.92 24.74 20.57
C SER A 170 3.63 23.46 20.13
N GLU A 171 4.78 23.17 20.74
CA GLU A 171 5.55 21.95 20.48
C GLU A 171 4.83 20.74 21.08
N GLN A 172 4.06 20.03 20.25
CA GLN A 172 3.36 18.80 20.62
C GLN A 172 4.16 17.56 20.22
N LEU A 173 4.84 17.63 19.07
CA LEU A 173 5.62 16.53 18.51
C LEU A 173 7.09 16.93 18.31
N PRO A 174 8.05 16.03 18.61
CA PRO A 174 9.46 16.31 18.40
C PRO A 174 9.81 16.28 16.91
N GLU A 175 10.57 17.28 16.46
CA GLU A 175 11.10 17.36 15.09
C GLU A 175 12.52 16.79 14.95
N THR A 176 13.15 16.43 16.07
CA THR A 176 14.57 16.01 16.12
C THR A 176 14.78 14.50 16.07
N TYR A 177 13.73 13.71 16.29
CA TYR A 177 13.78 12.25 16.23
C TYR A 177 12.44 11.65 15.80
N ASN A 178 12.48 10.40 15.32
CA ASN A 178 11.27 9.69 14.94
C ASN A 178 10.52 9.22 16.20
N TYR A 179 9.35 9.81 16.45
CA TYR A 179 8.47 9.45 17.57
C TYR A 179 7.59 8.22 17.30
N MET A 180 7.54 7.73 16.05
CA MET A 180 6.73 6.58 15.69
C MET A 180 7.53 5.27 15.83
N PRO A 181 7.00 4.26 16.55
CA PRO A 181 7.65 2.96 16.66
C PRO A 181 7.79 2.26 15.30
N SER A 182 8.99 1.74 15.01
CA SER A 182 9.33 1.08 13.73
C SER A 182 8.53 -0.19 13.44
N TRP A 183 7.99 -0.85 14.46
CA TRP A 183 7.17 -2.06 14.29
C TRP A 183 5.83 -1.77 13.61
N ILE A 184 5.27 -0.56 13.76
CA ILE A 184 3.98 -0.18 13.17
C ILE A 184 4.03 -0.26 11.63
N PRO A 185 4.91 0.50 10.93
CA PRO A 185 4.99 0.43 9.48
C PRO A 185 5.45 -0.95 9.00
N LEU A 186 6.33 -1.63 9.75
CA LEU A 186 6.76 -3.00 9.42
C LEU A 186 5.57 -3.94 9.35
N VAL A 187 4.75 -4.02 10.40
CA VAL A 187 3.57 -4.89 10.44
C VAL A 187 2.56 -4.48 9.37
N LEU A 188 2.29 -3.18 9.22
CA LEU A 188 1.32 -2.69 8.24
C LEU A 188 1.71 -3.05 6.81
N VAL A 189 2.98 -2.91 6.43
CA VAL A 189 3.46 -3.24 5.09
C VAL A 189 3.35 -4.74 4.82
N TRP A 190 3.69 -5.60 5.79
CA TRP A 190 3.52 -7.05 5.65
C TRP A 190 2.05 -7.48 5.56
N VAL A 191 1.18 -6.87 6.36
CA VAL A 191 -0.28 -7.10 6.28
C VAL A 191 -0.82 -6.64 4.92
N CYS A 192 -0.41 -5.47 4.45
CA CYS A 192 -0.79 -4.93 3.14
C CYS A 192 -0.36 -5.87 2.00
N PHE A 193 0.90 -6.31 2.03
CA PHE A 193 1.43 -7.31 1.11
C PHE A 193 0.57 -8.57 1.11
N GLY A 194 0.26 -9.13 2.27
CA GLY A 194 -0.59 -10.32 2.39
C GLY A 194 -2.00 -10.12 1.83
N PHE A 195 -2.64 -8.99 2.11
CA PHE A 195 -3.97 -8.67 1.60
C PHE A 195 -4.00 -8.53 0.07
N MET A 196 -3.03 -7.81 -0.50
CA MET A 196 -2.92 -7.64 -1.95
C MET A 196 -2.56 -8.95 -2.65
N TRP A 197 -1.66 -9.74 -2.06
CA TRP A 197 -1.28 -11.05 -2.58
C TRP A 197 -2.47 -12.00 -2.63
N MET A 198 -3.29 -12.07 -1.57
CA MET A 198 -4.52 -12.87 -1.56
C MET A 198 -5.52 -12.41 -2.63
N GLU A 199 -5.65 -11.10 -2.85
CA GLU A 199 -6.55 -10.58 -3.89
C GLU A 199 -6.06 -10.94 -5.30
N THR A 200 -4.76 -10.82 -5.55
CA THR A 200 -4.18 -11.12 -6.88
C THR A 200 -4.11 -12.62 -7.16
N VAL A 201 -3.65 -13.42 -6.20
CA VAL A 201 -3.36 -14.85 -6.41
C VAL A 201 -4.58 -15.73 -6.17
N LEU A 202 -5.30 -15.51 -5.06
CA LEU A 202 -6.47 -16.32 -4.69
C LEU A 202 -7.79 -15.72 -5.20
N GLY A 203 -7.77 -14.46 -5.65
CA GLY A 203 -9.00 -13.74 -6.00
C GLY A 203 -9.83 -13.32 -4.79
N PHE A 204 -9.22 -13.34 -3.60
CA PHE A 204 -9.88 -13.08 -2.32
C PHE A 204 -9.50 -11.71 -1.77
N CYS A 205 -10.45 -10.77 -1.79
CA CYS A 205 -10.23 -9.42 -1.27
C CYS A 205 -10.77 -9.32 0.17
N VAL A 206 -9.86 -9.29 1.15
CA VAL A 206 -10.17 -9.17 2.57
C VAL A 206 -10.98 -7.91 2.88
N GLY A 207 -10.60 -6.77 2.29
CA GLY A 207 -11.30 -5.50 2.52
C GLY A 207 -12.77 -5.55 2.08
N CYS A 208 -13.05 -6.11 0.89
CA CYS A 208 -14.43 -6.29 0.44
C CYS A 208 -15.24 -7.21 1.35
N LYS A 209 -14.61 -8.26 1.90
CA LYS A 209 -15.29 -9.18 2.81
C LYS A 209 -15.55 -8.55 4.17
N MET A 210 -14.59 -7.80 4.71
CA MET A 210 -14.78 -7.05 5.96
C MET A 210 -15.92 -6.05 5.84
N HIS A 211 -16.01 -5.36 4.70
CA HIS A 211 -17.14 -4.49 4.39
C HIS A 211 -18.49 -5.24 4.42
N SER A 212 -18.60 -6.35 3.69
CA SER A 212 -19.85 -7.15 3.70
C SER A 212 -20.23 -7.67 5.08
N LEU A 213 -19.24 -7.96 5.92
CA LEU A 213 -19.46 -8.39 7.30
C LEU A 213 -20.02 -7.24 8.15
N LEU A 214 -19.47 -6.03 8.01
CA LEU A 214 -19.95 -4.84 8.72
C LEU A 214 -21.38 -4.46 8.34
N VAL A 215 -21.72 -4.57 7.04
CA VAL A 215 -23.10 -4.39 6.56
C VAL A 215 -24.02 -5.45 7.15
N ARG A 216 -23.60 -6.73 7.18
CA ARG A 216 -24.39 -7.81 7.80
C ARG A 216 -24.62 -7.62 9.29
N MET A 217 -23.68 -7.01 10.00
CA MET A 217 -23.82 -6.68 11.43
C MET A 217 -24.68 -5.42 11.67
N GLY A 218 -25.18 -4.78 10.61
CA GLY A 218 -26.03 -3.58 10.70
C GLY A 218 -25.26 -2.32 11.11
N LEU A 219 -23.93 -2.33 11.06
CA LEU A 219 -23.09 -1.17 11.39
C LEU A 219 -22.98 -0.18 10.21
N LEU A 220 -23.26 -0.64 9.00
CA LEU A 220 -23.29 0.15 7.78
C LEU A 220 -24.65 -0.06 7.10
N GLU A 221 -25.35 1.03 6.83
CA GLU A 221 -26.65 1.02 6.13
C GLU A 221 -26.38 1.32 4.65
N GLU A 222 -26.69 0.38 3.76
CA GLU A 222 -26.36 0.51 2.34
C GLU A 222 -27.49 0.11 1.39
N GLU A 223 -27.63 0.90 0.32
CA GLU A 223 -28.61 0.71 -0.75
C GLU A 223 -28.26 -0.42 -1.74
N CYS A 224 -27.06 -1.01 -1.65
CA CYS A 224 -26.59 -1.97 -2.65
C CYS A 224 -26.96 -3.43 -2.27
N GLU A 225 -28.04 -3.97 -2.84
CA GLU A 225 -28.48 -5.37 -2.63
C GLU A 225 -27.38 -6.41 -2.93
N ALA A 226 -26.49 -6.14 -3.90
CA ALA A 226 -25.38 -7.03 -4.24
C ALA A 226 -24.30 -7.09 -3.15
N CYS A 227 -24.17 -6.05 -2.30
CA CYS A 227 -23.24 -6.05 -1.17
C CYS A 227 -23.76 -6.93 -0.01
N ASN A 228 -25.09 -7.03 0.13
CA ASN A 228 -25.73 -7.91 1.11
C ASN A 228 -25.61 -9.39 0.76
N ASN A 229 -25.42 -9.73 -0.52
CA ASN A 229 -25.46 -11.10 -1.02
C ASN A 229 -24.13 -11.55 -1.67
N LEU A 230 -22.99 -11.07 -1.15
CA LEU A 230 -21.65 -11.56 -1.56
C LEU A 230 -21.45 -12.99 -1.05
N ASP A 231 -22.03 -13.94 -1.79
CA ASP A 231 -22.05 -15.35 -1.45
C ASP A 231 -20.64 -15.86 -1.14
N TRP A 232 -20.49 -16.51 0.00
CA TRP A 232 -19.21 -16.97 0.53
C TRP A 232 -18.80 -18.31 -0.09
N GLY A 233 -19.68 -18.91 -0.90
CA GLY A 233 -19.57 -20.27 -1.43
C GLY A 233 -19.19 -20.44 -2.90
N GLU A 234 -19.08 -19.39 -3.73
CA GLU A 234 -18.72 -19.60 -5.16
C GLU A 234 -17.31 -20.17 -5.36
N ALA A 235 -16.39 -19.95 -4.41
CA ALA A 235 -15.08 -20.60 -4.39
C ALA A 235 -15.14 -22.06 -3.87
N ALA A 236 -16.17 -22.43 -3.11
CA ALA A 236 -16.37 -23.78 -2.57
C ALA A 236 -17.19 -24.69 -3.51
N ASN A 237 -18.10 -24.11 -4.31
CA ASN A 237 -19.01 -24.84 -5.20
C ASN A 237 -18.51 -25.01 -6.65
N LYS A 238 -17.24 -24.68 -6.94
CA LYS A 238 -16.57 -24.98 -8.22
C LYS A 238 -15.47 -26.04 -8.05
N ARG A 239 -15.78 -27.11 -7.35
CA ARG A 239 -15.06 -28.40 -7.43
C ARG A 239 -16.01 -29.46 -7.95
#